data_AF-A0A1M5GQR7-F1
#
_entry.id   AF-A0A1M5GQR7-F1
#
_cell.length_a   1.000
_cell.length_b   1.000
_cell.length_c   1.000
_cell.angle_alpha   90.00
_cell.angle_beta   90.00
_cell.angle_gamma   90.00
#
_symmetry.space_group_name_H-M   'P 1'
#
loop_
_entity.id
_entity.type
_entity.pdbx_description
1 polymer ?
#
loop_
_entity_poly.entity_id
_entity_poly.type
_entity_poly.pdbx_seq_one_letter_code
_entity_poly.pdbx_strand_id
1 'polypeptide(L)'
;MGVGEGPDDTSGGLLAARWLAAVAAVVTLLGLYVLPWWPGESFLEFRAEHLAGRVDPDPTWWKSLQRGYFRFGFVAHSVVSALPPFVVARPDRWRSLTGLALLGAAWQLLAVRGATLINTTGVPYLGSVAGMLVVIAWWLGRVSARPDGWGL
;
A
#
# COMPACT_ATOMS: atom_id res chain seq x y z
N MET A 1 10.86 -47.79 9.49
CA MET A 1 11.55 -46.58 8.99
C MET A 1 10.48 -45.53 8.77
N GLY A 2 10.38 -44.55 9.67
CA GLY A 2 9.44 -43.44 9.52
C GLY A 2 9.95 -42.51 8.44
N VAL A 3 9.16 -42.35 7.37
CA VAL A 3 9.36 -41.29 6.39
C VAL A 3 9.04 -40.00 7.12
N GLY A 4 10.07 -39.20 7.42
CA GLY A 4 9.89 -37.89 8.04
C GLY A 4 9.05 -37.02 7.13
N GLU A 5 7.87 -36.64 7.59
CA GLU A 5 7.10 -35.52 7.07
C GLU A 5 8.04 -34.29 7.13
N GLY A 6 8.47 -33.82 5.96
CA GLY A 6 9.19 -32.55 5.87
C GLY A 6 8.30 -31.45 6.45
N PRO A 7 8.85 -30.50 7.22
CA PRO A 7 8.07 -29.41 7.78
C PRO A 7 7.31 -28.71 6.65
N ASP A 8 6.02 -28.46 6.86
CA ASP A 8 5.08 -27.83 5.94
C ASP A 8 5.65 -26.55 5.27
N ASP A 9 6.38 -26.68 4.16
CA ASP A 9 6.95 -25.54 3.40
C ASP A 9 5.85 -24.57 2.95
N THR A 10 4.64 -25.09 2.72
CA THR A 10 3.42 -24.33 2.45
C THR A 10 3.04 -23.40 3.62
N SER A 11 3.21 -23.85 4.86
CA SER A 11 2.88 -23.06 6.05
C SER A 11 3.90 -21.94 6.28
N GLY A 12 5.18 -22.22 6.06
CA GLY A 12 6.28 -21.26 6.16
C GLY A 12 6.16 -20.13 5.13
N GLY A 13 5.86 -20.47 3.88
CA GLY A 13 5.69 -19.49 2.80
C GLY A 13 4.46 -18.58 3.00
N LEU A 14 3.34 -19.13 3.47
CA LEU A 14 2.16 -18.34 3.82
C LEU A 14 2.40 -17.42 5.03
N LEU A 15 3.16 -17.89 6.02
CA LEU A 15 3.55 -17.06 7.17
C LEU A 15 4.44 -15.89 6.74
N ALA A 16 5.42 -16.13 5.86
CA ALA A 16 6.27 -15.08 5.29
C ALA A 16 5.45 -14.06 4.48
N ALA A 17 4.51 -14.51 3.66
CA ALA A 17 3.62 -13.62 2.90
C ALA A 17 2.74 -12.75 3.82
N ARG A 18 2.20 -13.31 4.91
CA ARG A 18 1.44 -12.55 5.93
C ARG A 18 2.29 -11.51 6.62
N TRP A 19 3.51 -11.87 7.04
CA TRP A 19 4.44 -10.94 7.66
C TRP A 19 4.81 -9.80 6.74
N LEU A 20 5.13 -10.09 5.47
CA LEU A 20 5.48 -9.07 4.49
C LEU A 20 4.30 -8.12 4.23
N ALA A 21 3.08 -8.65 4.14
CA ALA A 21 1.87 -7.85 4.03
C ALA A 21 1.65 -6.96 5.28
N ALA A 22 1.97 -7.46 6.48
CA ALA A 22 1.84 -6.69 7.71
C ALA A 22 2.88 -5.56 7.79
N VAL A 23 4.11 -5.83 7.39
CA VAL A 23 5.16 -4.81 7.27
C VAL A 23 4.74 -3.74 6.26
N ALA A 24 4.23 -4.14 5.08
CA ALA A 24 3.73 -3.19 4.08
C ALA A 24 2.62 -2.30 4.66
N ALA A 25 1.67 -2.88 5.39
CA ALA A 25 0.61 -2.13 6.06
C ALA A 25 1.17 -1.09 7.04
N VAL A 26 2.08 -1.52 7.93
CA VAL A 26 2.71 -0.64 8.92
C VAL A 26 3.48 0.50 8.26
N VAL A 27 4.27 0.20 7.22
CA VAL A 27 5.03 1.21 6.47
C VAL A 27 4.10 2.23 5.82
N THR A 28 3.01 1.79 5.19
CA THR A 28 2.01 2.72 4.62
C THR A 28 1.41 3.60 5.69
N LEU A 29 0.98 3.04 6.82
CA LEU A 29 0.31 3.79 7.87
C LEU A 29 1.24 4.76 8.58
N LEU A 30 2.47 4.35 8.91
CA LEU A 30 3.48 5.26 9.47
C LEU A 30 3.81 6.39 8.48
N GLY A 31 3.97 6.03 7.21
CA GLY A 31 4.14 7.01 6.13
C GLY A 31 3.00 8.02 6.12
N LEU A 32 1.74 7.57 6.08
CA LEU A 32 0.57 8.44 5.96
C LEU A 32 0.22 9.24 7.21
N TYR A 33 0.50 8.74 8.42
CA TYR A 33 -0.08 9.31 9.64
C TYR A 33 0.93 9.83 10.66
N VAL A 34 2.19 9.43 10.56
CA VAL A 34 3.19 9.72 11.59
C VAL A 34 4.36 10.54 11.04
N LEU A 35 4.84 10.17 9.86
CA LEU A 35 6.05 10.77 9.31
C LEU A 35 5.78 12.13 8.65
N PRO A 36 6.76 13.06 8.71
CA PRO A 36 6.63 14.36 8.07
C PRO A 36 6.72 14.23 6.54
N TRP A 37 5.67 14.69 5.86
CA TRP A 37 5.63 14.72 4.38
C TRP A 37 6.30 15.98 3.84
N TRP A 38 6.21 17.08 4.59
CA TRP A 38 6.89 18.35 4.33
C TRP A 38 7.90 18.65 5.44
N PRO A 39 8.80 19.63 5.27
CA PRO A 39 9.70 20.07 6.34
C PRO A 39 8.89 20.55 7.56
N GLY A 40 8.74 19.68 8.55
CA GLY A 40 8.05 19.98 9.81
C GLY A 40 6.54 19.70 9.84
N GLU A 41 5.93 19.26 8.73
CA GLU A 41 4.48 18.99 8.68
C GLU A 41 4.18 17.56 8.22
N SER A 42 3.29 16.91 8.97
CA SER A 42 2.70 15.61 8.65
C SER A 42 1.60 15.74 7.57
N PHE A 43 1.24 14.61 6.98
CA PHE A 43 0.12 14.54 6.04
C PHE A 43 -1.21 15.03 6.63
N LEU A 44 -1.47 14.70 7.90
CA LEU A 44 -2.73 15.08 8.55
C LEU A 44 -2.82 16.58 8.81
N GLU A 45 -1.72 17.21 9.20
CA GLU A 45 -1.64 18.67 9.39
C GLU A 45 -1.89 19.39 8.06
N PHE A 46 -1.15 19.02 7.01
CA PHE A 46 -1.39 19.54 5.66
C PHE A 46 -2.84 19.35 5.22
N ARG A 47 -3.42 18.16 5.45
CA ARG A 47 -4.81 17.87 5.09
C ARG A 47 -5.79 18.76 5.84
N ALA A 48 -5.59 18.97 7.15
CA ALA A 48 -6.46 19.81 7.95
C ALA A 48 -6.45 21.25 7.41
N GLU A 49 -5.27 21.78 7.10
CA GLU A 49 -5.12 23.12 6.52
C GLU A 49 -5.69 23.21 5.10
N HIS A 50 -5.44 22.21 4.25
CA HIS A 50 -5.91 22.14 2.87
C HIS A 50 -7.44 22.03 2.77
N LEU A 51 -8.10 21.43 3.76
CA LEU A 51 -9.56 21.39 3.85
C LEU A 51 -10.14 22.65 4.47
N ALA A 52 -9.40 23.31 5.37
CA ALA A 52 -9.82 24.53 6.04
C ALA A 52 -9.69 25.78 5.16
N GLY A 53 -8.75 25.81 4.21
CA GLY A 53 -8.47 26.98 3.39
C GLY A 53 -8.23 26.65 1.92
N ARG A 54 -8.87 27.45 1.06
CA ARG A 54 -8.64 27.60 -0.41
C ARG A 54 -9.47 26.69 -1.31
N VAL A 55 -10.61 27.23 -1.73
CA VAL A 55 -11.14 26.97 -3.07
C VAL A 55 -10.12 27.54 -4.05
N ASP A 56 -9.30 26.67 -4.61
CA ASP A 56 -8.36 27.04 -5.68
C ASP A 56 -9.19 27.57 -6.87
N PRO A 57 -9.00 28.83 -7.31
CA PRO A 57 -9.91 29.50 -8.24
C PRO A 57 -9.87 28.91 -9.67
N ASP A 58 -8.92 28.01 -9.96
CA ASP A 58 -8.73 27.44 -11.28
C ASP A 58 -8.70 25.89 -11.25
N PRO A 59 -9.83 25.22 -11.47
CA PRO A 59 -9.96 23.77 -11.32
C PRO A 59 -9.49 23.04 -12.59
N THR A 60 -8.19 22.74 -12.67
CA THR A 60 -7.70 21.78 -13.67
C THR A 60 -8.03 20.35 -13.24
N TRP A 61 -8.22 19.44 -14.21
CA TRP A 61 -8.49 18.02 -13.95
C TRP A 61 -7.42 17.39 -13.04
N TRP A 62 -6.15 17.78 -13.22
CA TRP A 62 -5.02 17.33 -12.41
C TRP A 62 -5.12 17.74 -10.95
N LYS A 63 -5.45 19.01 -10.69
CA LYS A 63 -5.70 19.52 -9.33
C LYS A 63 -6.89 18.82 -8.67
N SER A 64 -7.92 18.45 -9.44
CA SER A 64 -9.05 17.69 -8.92
C SER A 64 -8.68 16.26 -8.52
N LEU A 65 -7.84 15.57 -9.29
CA LEU A 65 -7.30 14.26 -8.90
C LEU A 65 -6.44 14.31 -7.64
N GLN A 66 -5.57 15.33 -7.54
CA GLN A 66 -4.75 15.57 -6.36
C GLN A 66 -5.61 15.84 -5.12
N ARG A 67 -6.59 16.76 -5.23
CA ARG A 67 -7.56 17.04 -4.15
C ARG A 67 -8.35 15.81 -3.76
N GLY A 68 -8.72 14.99 -4.74
CA GLY A 68 -9.42 13.74 -4.51
C GLY A 68 -8.63 12.77 -3.64
N TYR A 69 -7.31 12.69 -3.86
CA TYR A 69 -6.43 11.89 -3.01
C TYR A 69 -6.44 12.38 -1.55
N PHE A 70 -6.17 13.66 -1.32
CA PHE A 70 -6.10 14.24 0.03
C PHE A 70 -7.45 14.22 0.78
N ARG A 71 -8.57 14.27 0.04
CA ARG A 71 -9.92 14.19 0.62
C ARG A 71 -10.32 12.77 0.99
N PHE A 72 -10.15 11.82 0.06
CA PHE A 72 -10.71 10.47 0.18
C PHE A 72 -9.75 9.36 -0.25
N GLY A 73 -8.89 9.59 -1.25
CA GLY A 73 -8.00 8.55 -1.78
C GLY A 73 -7.06 7.95 -0.73
N PHE A 74 -6.55 8.75 0.22
CA PHE A 74 -5.70 8.24 1.30
C PHE A 74 -6.42 7.26 2.25
N VAL A 75 -7.73 7.43 2.47
CA VAL A 75 -8.54 6.52 3.29
C VAL A 75 -8.67 5.18 2.58
N ALA A 76 -9.04 5.22 1.29
CA ALA A 76 -9.11 4.02 0.47
C ALA A 76 -7.76 3.30 0.42
N HIS A 77 -6.66 4.05 0.26
CA HIS A 77 -5.31 3.50 0.29
C HIS A 77 -5.00 2.84 1.65
N SER A 78 -5.33 3.48 2.76
CA SER A 78 -5.13 2.94 4.12
C SER A 78 -5.87 1.64 4.34
N VAL A 79 -7.16 1.58 3.96
CA VAL A 79 -7.98 0.38 4.09
C VAL A 79 -7.39 -0.75 3.26
N VAL A 80 -7.05 -0.47 2.01
CA VAL A 80 -6.52 -1.47 1.09
C VAL A 80 -5.11 -1.93 1.47
N SER A 81 -4.32 -1.11 2.16
CA SER A 81 -3.02 -1.51 2.73
C SER A 81 -3.14 -2.26 4.05
N ALA A 82 -4.24 -2.11 4.80
CA ALA A 82 -4.44 -2.76 6.10
C ALA A 82 -5.12 -4.15 6.02
N LEU A 83 -5.98 -4.36 5.02
CA LEU A 83 -6.63 -5.64 4.77
C LEU A 83 -5.71 -6.80 4.35
N PRO A 84 -4.55 -6.57 3.68
CA PRO A 84 -3.80 -7.64 3.10
C PRO A 84 -3.38 -8.78 4.06
N PRO A 85 -2.82 -8.53 5.25
CA PRO A 85 -2.42 -9.58 6.20
C PRO A 85 -3.51 -10.63 6.49
N PHE A 86 -4.78 -10.24 6.43
CA PHE A 86 -5.94 -11.06 6.79
C PHE A 86 -6.48 -11.92 5.64
N VAL A 87 -6.10 -11.61 4.39
CA VAL A 87 -6.69 -12.21 3.19
C VAL A 87 -5.67 -12.90 2.28
N VAL A 88 -4.38 -12.91 2.65
CA VAL A 88 -3.29 -13.65 1.94
C VAL A 88 -3.67 -15.09 1.62
N ALA A 89 -4.44 -15.76 2.49
CA ALA A 89 -4.85 -17.15 2.30
C ALA A 89 -6.13 -17.33 1.44
N ARG A 90 -6.75 -16.24 0.94
CA ARG A 90 -8.00 -16.27 0.16
C ARG A 90 -7.74 -15.82 -1.28
N PRO A 91 -7.49 -16.74 -2.22
CA PRO A 91 -6.99 -16.41 -3.56
C PRO A 91 -7.85 -15.40 -4.34
N ASP A 92 -9.18 -15.46 -4.21
CA ASP A 92 -10.09 -14.63 -5.01
C ASP A 92 -10.14 -13.17 -4.56
N ARG A 93 -10.06 -12.94 -3.23
CA ARG A 93 -10.13 -11.58 -2.64
C ARG A 93 -8.79 -10.86 -2.70
N TRP A 94 -7.72 -11.64 -2.63
CA TRP A 94 -6.36 -11.17 -2.59
C TRP A 94 -5.93 -10.42 -3.85
N ARG A 95 -6.28 -10.94 -5.04
CA ARG A 95 -5.97 -10.30 -6.34
C ARG A 95 -6.56 -8.89 -6.47
N SER A 96 -7.83 -8.72 -6.09
CA SER A 96 -8.52 -7.42 -6.17
C SER A 96 -7.91 -6.41 -5.20
N LEU A 97 -7.52 -6.85 -4.00
CA LEU A 97 -6.86 -5.98 -3.01
C LEU A 97 -5.46 -5.56 -3.46
N THR A 98 -4.67 -6.47 -4.05
CA THR A 98 -3.39 -6.10 -4.67
C THR A 98 -3.58 -5.08 -5.79
N GLY A 99 -4.59 -5.26 -6.65
CA GLY A 99 -4.92 -4.29 -7.70
C GLY A 99 -5.30 -2.92 -7.14
N LEU A 100 -6.14 -2.88 -6.11
CA LEU A 100 -6.51 -1.63 -5.44
C LEU A 100 -5.32 -0.98 -4.72
N ALA A 101 -4.39 -1.77 -4.16
CA ALA A 101 -3.21 -1.24 -3.48
C ALA A 101 -2.29 -0.54 -4.48
N LEU A 102 -2.12 -1.14 -5.66
CA LEU A 102 -1.38 -0.53 -6.77
C LEU A 102 -2.04 0.75 -7.27
N LEU A 103 -3.37 0.77 -7.40
CA LEU A 103 -4.10 1.98 -7.78
C LEU A 103 -3.95 3.09 -6.73
N GLY A 104 -4.02 2.74 -5.44
CA GLY A 104 -3.79 3.68 -4.34
C GLY A 104 -2.38 4.27 -4.34
N ALA A 105 -1.37 3.42 -4.54
CA ALA A 105 0.03 3.83 -4.68
C ALA A 105 0.26 4.73 -5.90
N ALA A 106 -0.33 4.38 -7.06
CA ALA A 106 -0.25 5.21 -8.26
C ALA A 106 -0.90 6.57 -8.02
N TRP A 107 -2.08 6.61 -7.39
CA TRP A 107 -2.76 7.86 -7.08
C TRP A 107 -1.97 8.73 -6.10
N GLN A 108 -1.32 8.11 -5.11
CA GLN A 108 -0.40 8.80 -4.22
C GLN A 108 0.73 9.47 -5.00
N LEU A 109 1.39 8.75 -5.92
CA LEU A 109 2.46 9.31 -6.74
C LEU A 109 1.99 10.50 -7.59
N LEU A 110 0.80 10.41 -8.18
CA LEU A 110 0.21 11.51 -8.95
C LEU A 110 -0.05 12.73 -8.05
N ALA A 111 -0.59 12.52 -6.84
CA ALA A 111 -0.84 13.58 -5.87
C ALA A 111 0.45 14.25 -5.38
N VAL A 112 1.50 13.47 -5.11
CA VAL A 112 2.83 13.93 -4.68
C VAL A 112 3.52 14.74 -5.77
N ARG A 113 3.45 14.26 -7.02
CA ARG A 113 3.96 15.00 -8.18
C ARG A 113 3.24 16.33 -8.36
N GLY A 114 1.91 16.35 -8.22
CA GLY A 114 1.11 17.58 -8.29
C GLY A 114 1.43 18.57 -7.16
N ALA A 115 1.78 18.07 -5.98
CA ALA A 115 2.20 18.88 -4.84
C ALA A 115 3.69 19.29 -4.86
N THR A 116 4.43 18.99 -5.94
CA THR A 116 5.88 19.27 -6.07
C THR A 116 6.74 18.72 -4.92
N LEU A 117 6.27 17.65 -4.27
CA LEU A 117 6.94 17.00 -3.13
C LEU A 117 8.10 16.09 -3.54
N ILE A 118 8.35 15.97 -4.84
CA ILE A 118 9.44 15.16 -5.38
C ILE A 118 10.77 15.80 -4.93
N ASN A 119 11.60 15.00 -4.26
CA ASN A 119 12.89 15.40 -3.64
C ASN A 119 12.79 16.24 -2.36
N THR A 120 11.61 16.42 -1.78
CA THR A 120 11.48 17.13 -0.49
C THR A 120 11.67 16.17 0.69
N THR A 121 11.01 15.02 0.66
CA THR A 121 11.10 13.97 1.69
C THR A 121 10.96 12.58 1.04
N GLY A 122 11.47 11.53 1.68
CA GLY A 122 11.32 10.14 1.21
C GLY A 122 9.96 9.51 1.53
N VAL A 123 9.22 10.10 2.47
CA VAL A 123 7.94 9.63 3.01
C VAL A 123 6.84 9.43 1.94
N PRO A 124 6.70 10.32 0.95
CA PRO A 124 5.64 10.18 -0.05
C PRO A 124 5.84 8.97 -0.99
N TYR A 125 7.03 8.37 -1.01
CA TYR A 125 7.33 7.15 -1.77
C TYR A 125 7.06 5.86 -0.97
N LEU A 126 6.86 5.94 0.35
CA LEU A 126 6.64 4.76 1.20
C LEU A 126 5.36 4.01 0.82
N GLY A 127 4.31 4.70 0.38
CA GLY A 127 3.09 4.05 -0.13
C GLY A 127 3.34 3.25 -1.40
N SER A 128 4.23 3.71 -2.28
CA SER A 128 4.63 2.97 -3.49
C SER A 128 5.48 1.76 -3.15
N VAL A 129 6.42 1.91 -2.21
CA VAL A 129 7.22 0.79 -1.69
C VAL A 129 6.30 -0.26 -1.05
N ALA A 130 5.33 0.17 -0.24
CA ALA A 130 4.36 -0.73 0.37
C ALA A 130 3.45 -1.41 -0.66
N GLY A 131 3.00 -0.70 -1.70
CA GLY A 131 2.29 -1.30 -2.84
C GLY A 131 3.11 -2.41 -3.51
N MET A 132 4.41 -2.18 -3.71
CA MET A 132 5.33 -3.18 -4.24
C MET A 132 5.51 -4.38 -3.29
N LEU A 133 5.62 -4.13 -1.98
CA LEU A 133 5.67 -5.20 -0.96
C LEU A 133 4.38 -6.04 -0.95
N VAL A 134 3.22 -5.44 -1.16
CA VAL A 134 1.94 -6.17 -1.29
C VAL A 134 1.91 -7.05 -2.54
N VAL A 135 2.52 -6.62 -3.66
CA VAL A 135 2.66 -7.47 -4.86
C VAL A 135 3.61 -8.64 -4.59
N ILE A 136 4.73 -8.40 -3.91
CA ILE A 136 5.70 -9.46 -3.56
C ILE A 136 5.04 -10.45 -2.59
N ALA A 137 4.36 -9.96 -1.56
CA ALA A 137 3.58 -10.79 -0.65
C ALA A 137 2.51 -11.60 -1.41
N TRP A 138 1.91 -10.99 -2.44
CA TRP A 138 0.94 -11.68 -3.28
C TRP A 138 1.53 -12.82 -4.08
N TRP A 139 2.66 -12.56 -4.71
CA TRP A 139 3.37 -13.55 -5.50
C TRP A 139 3.84 -14.72 -4.62
N LEU A 140 4.43 -14.44 -3.45
CA LEU A 140 4.84 -15.45 -2.48
C LEU A 140 3.65 -16.31 -2.02
N GLY A 141 2.55 -15.68 -1.59
CA GLY A 141 1.35 -16.41 -1.18
C GLY A 141 0.77 -17.29 -2.30
N ARG A 142 0.83 -16.85 -3.55
CA ARG A 142 0.39 -17.63 -4.72
C ARG A 142 1.30 -18.82 -5.01
N VAL A 143 2.62 -18.66 -4.87
CA VAL A 143 3.58 -19.74 -5.08
C VAL A 143 3.44 -20.78 -3.97
N SER A 144 3.31 -20.35 -2.71
CA SER A 144 3.19 -21.27 -1.56
C SER A 144 1.84 -21.99 -1.47
N ALA A 145 0.76 -21.41 -2.01
CA ALA A 145 -0.57 -22.01 -2.00
C ALA A 145 -0.84 -22.95 -3.19
N ARG A 146 0.13 -23.16 -4.11
CA ARG A 146 0.00 -24.14 -5.19
C ARG A 146 0.34 -25.52 -4.64
N PRO A 147 -0.55 -26.53 -4.79
CA PRO A 147 -0.30 -27.89 -4.31
C PRO A 147 0.94 -28.55 -4.91
N ASP A 148 1.35 -28.13 -6.10
CA ASP A 148 2.39 -28.80 -6.87
C ASP A 148 3.50 -27.80 -7.23
N GLY A 149 4.72 -28.10 -6.82
CA GLY A 149 5.91 -27.38 -7.24
C GLY A 149 6.02 -27.38 -8.76
N TRP A 150 5.98 -26.18 -9.34
CA TRP A 150 6.15 -25.85 -10.76
C TRP A 150 5.04 -26.26 -11.73
N GLY A 151 4.69 -25.29 -12.57
CA GLY A 151 3.82 -25.42 -13.74
C GLY A 151 3.83 -24.10 -14.50
N LEU A 152 4.99 -23.80 -15.08
CA LEU A 152 5.07 -23.03 -16.33
C LEU A 152 4.56 -23.93 -17.46
#